data_AF-A0A7M3P549-F1
#
_entry.id   AF-A0A7M3P549-F1
#
_cell.length_a   1.000
_cell.length_b   1.000
_cell.length_c   1.000
_cell.angle_alpha   90.00
_cell.angle_beta   90.00
_cell.angle_gamma   90.00
#
_symmetry.space_group_name_H-M   'P 1'
#
loop_
_entity.id
_entity.type
_entity.pdbx_description
1 polymer ?
#
loop_
_entity_poly.entity_id
_entity_poly.type
_entity_poly.pdbx_seq_one_letter_code
_entity_poly.pdbx_strand_id
1 'polypeptide(L)'
;MILTPGNHDQIHPKFQPAVQMEWMGAYQNVFDLISLNLQIKQGKKAYLVNHYPALMDRTASKNAVRWAPHANRWTGIVHGHTHSSVTLMPGHVNVAPEAHDLQIIHSSTLWDLLDQV
;
A
#
# COMPACT_ATOMS: atom_id res chain seq x y z
N MET A 1 -0.51 -8.33 13.48
CA MET A 1 0.15 -7.64 12.35
C MET A 1 -0.68 -7.80 11.07
N ILE A 2 -0.86 -6.72 10.31
CA ILE A 2 -1.60 -6.74 9.03
C ILE A 2 -0.59 -6.59 7.89
N LEU A 3 -0.73 -7.38 6.83
CA LEU A 3 0.03 -7.23 5.59
C LEU A 3 -0.86 -6.75 4.46
N THR A 4 -0.36 -5.76 3.73
CA THR A 4 -0.83 -5.43 2.39
C THR A 4 0.23 -5.89 1.38
N PRO A 5 0.01 -7.03 0.69
CA PRO A 5 1.06 -7.64 -0.11
C PRO A 5 1.57 -6.72 -1.20
N GLY A 6 2.89 -6.67 -1.34
CA GLY A 6 3.55 -6.01 -2.43
C GLY A 6 3.75 -6.91 -3.63
N ASN A 7 4.25 -6.33 -4.72
CA ASN A 7 4.48 -7.06 -5.95
C ASN A 7 5.53 -8.17 -5.82
N HIS A 8 6.32 -8.23 -4.75
CA HIS A 8 7.31 -9.29 -4.54
C HIS A 8 6.83 -10.38 -3.58
N ASP A 9 5.71 -10.17 -2.90
CA ASP A 9 5.12 -11.18 -2.03
C ASP A 9 4.39 -12.23 -2.87
N GLN A 10 4.78 -13.50 -2.74
CA GLN A 10 4.28 -14.62 -3.56
C GLN A 10 2.78 -14.86 -3.42
N ILE A 11 2.17 -14.34 -2.34
CA ILE A 11 0.73 -14.32 -2.09
C ILE A 11 -0.02 -13.21 -2.84
N HIS A 12 0.68 -12.29 -3.52
CA HIS A 12 0.06 -11.23 -4.30
C HIS A 12 -0.65 -11.82 -5.54
N PRO A 13 -1.85 -11.33 -5.92
CA PRO A 13 -2.62 -11.84 -7.07
C PRO A 13 -1.97 -11.72 -8.45
N LYS A 14 -0.74 -11.20 -8.54
CA LYS A 14 0.04 -11.19 -9.78
C LYS A 14 0.64 -12.57 -10.08
N PHE A 15 0.83 -13.38 -9.04
CA PHE A 15 1.38 -14.73 -9.14
C PHE A 15 0.25 -15.72 -9.44
N GLN A 16 0.62 -16.89 -9.97
CA GLN A 16 -0.36 -17.94 -10.26
C GLN A 16 -0.99 -18.48 -8.96
N PRO A 17 -2.24 -18.96 -8.97
CA PRO A 17 -2.89 -19.48 -7.77
C PRO A 17 -2.10 -20.57 -7.05
N ALA A 18 -1.41 -21.46 -7.79
CA ALA A 18 -0.57 -22.50 -7.20
C ALA A 18 0.57 -21.93 -6.35
N VAL A 19 1.24 -20.88 -6.84
CA VAL A 19 2.29 -20.16 -6.09
C VAL A 19 1.68 -19.48 -4.86
N GLN A 20 0.53 -18.83 -5.00
CA GLN A 20 -0.11 -18.19 -3.84
C GLN A 20 -0.46 -19.21 -2.75
N MET A 21 -1.02 -20.37 -3.12
CA MET A 21 -1.37 -21.44 -2.18
C MET A 21 -0.14 -22.03 -1.47
N GLU A 22 0.97 -22.21 -2.19
CA GLU A 22 2.24 -22.69 -1.62
C GLU A 22 2.72 -21.76 -0.48
N TRP A 23 2.63 -20.45 -0.68
CA TRP A 23 3.17 -19.46 0.25
C TRP A 23 2.16 -18.96 1.30
N MET A 24 0.85 -19.10 1.07
CA MET A 24 -0.19 -18.55 1.94
C MET A 24 -0.01 -18.93 3.41
N GLY A 25 0.27 -20.22 3.69
CA GLY A 25 0.45 -20.70 5.06
C GLY A 25 1.61 -20.02 5.79
N ALA A 26 2.73 -19.79 5.11
CA ALA A 26 3.89 -19.12 5.71
C ALA A 26 3.58 -17.66 6.09
N TYR A 27 2.85 -16.94 5.24
CA TYR A 27 2.41 -15.58 5.54
C TYR A 27 1.36 -15.55 6.67
N GLN A 28 0.40 -16.47 6.67
CA GLN A 28 -0.64 -16.55 7.71
C GLN A 28 -0.09 -16.90 9.10
N ASN A 29 1.10 -17.54 9.18
CA ASN A 29 1.77 -17.76 10.47
C ASN A 29 2.36 -16.48 11.09
N VAL A 30 2.50 -15.41 10.31
CA VAL A 30 3.15 -14.15 10.72
C VAL A 30 2.15 -12.98 10.78
N PHE A 31 1.19 -12.96 9.86
CA PHE A 31 0.22 -11.89 9.72
C PHE A 31 -1.19 -12.37 10.07
N ASP A 32 -1.87 -11.62 10.96
CA ASP A 32 -3.24 -11.89 11.38
C ASP A 32 -4.25 -11.62 10.25
N LEU A 33 -3.90 -10.69 9.36
CA LEU A 33 -4.72 -10.30 8.22
C LEU A 33 -3.82 -10.00 7.03
N ILE A 34 -4.21 -10.55 5.88
CA ILE A 34 -3.61 -10.27 4.58
C ILE A 34 -4.69 -9.61 3.73
N SER A 35 -4.49 -8.36 3.35
CA SER A 35 -5.45 -7.63 2.51
C SER A 35 -4.74 -6.76 1.48
N LEU A 36 -5.02 -7.03 0.20
CA LEU A 36 -4.52 -6.22 -0.91
C LEU A 36 -4.99 -4.76 -0.83
N ASN A 37 -6.19 -4.54 -0.30
CA ASN A 37 -6.83 -3.23 -0.17
C ASN A 37 -7.42 -3.12 1.23
N LEU A 38 -6.61 -2.71 2.19
CA LEU A 38 -7.09 -2.47 3.55
C LEU A 38 -7.73 -1.08 3.62
N GLN A 39 -9.03 -1.04 3.86
CA GLN A 39 -9.78 0.19 3.98
C GLN A 39 -9.96 0.56 5.44
N ILE A 40 -9.67 1.81 5.79
CA ILE A 40 -9.87 2.35 7.14
C ILE A 40 -10.84 3.52 7.04
N LYS A 41 -11.96 3.42 7.75
CA LYS A 41 -12.97 4.48 7.81
C LYS A 41 -12.91 5.19 9.16
N GLN A 42 -12.92 6.52 9.13
CA GLN A 42 -12.99 7.37 10.32
C GLN A 42 -14.02 8.48 10.10
N GLY A 43 -15.23 8.27 10.61
CA GLY A 43 -16.36 9.17 10.33
C GLY A 43 -16.66 9.27 8.84
N LYS A 44 -16.52 10.48 8.27
CA LYS A 44 -16.69 10.74 6.83
C LYS A 44 -15.42 10.50 6.01
N LYS A 45 -14.26 10.32 6.65
CA LYS A 45 -12.98 10.07 5.97
C LYS A 45 -12.81 8.59 5.65
N ALA A 46 -12.25 8.31 4.48
CA ALA A 46 -11.97 6.95 4.02
C ALA A 46 -10.53 6.88 3.49
N TYR A 47 -9.72 6.02 4.10
CA TYR A 47 -8.33 5.82 3.73
C TYR A 47 -8.13 4.42 3.16
N LEU A 48 -7.19 4.30 2.22
CA LEU A 48 -6.79 3.02 1.65
C LEU A 48 -5.31 2.77 1.93
N VAL A 49 -5.00 1.59 2.44
CA VAL A 49 -3.63 1.04 2.44
C VAL A 49 -3.52 0.06 1.28
N ASN A 50 -2.63 0.36 0.34
CA ASN A 50 -2.33 -0.45 -0.85
C ASN A 50 -0.83 -0.33 -1.14
N HIS A 51 -0.15 -1.42 -1.50
CA HIS A 51 1.29 -1.36 -1.81
C HIS A 51 1.62 -0.36 -2.91
N TYR A 52 0.78 -0.29 -3.94
CA TYR A 52 0.96 0.59 -5.07
C TYR A 52 0.48 2.02 -4.76
N PRO A 53 1.24 3.05 -5.18
CA PRO A 53 0.74 4.42 -5.16
C PRO A 53 -0.48 4.56 -6.08
N ALA A 54 -1.29 5.58 -5.84
CA ALA A 54 -2.30 5.95 -6.81
C ALA A 54 -1.66 6.36 -8.14
N LEU A 55 -2.34 6.03 -9.23
CA LEU A 55 -1.87 6.36 -10.57
C LEU A 55 -1.83 7.88 -10.78
N MET A 56 -0.62 8.42 -10.94
CA MET A 56 -0.43 9.80 -11.42
C MET A 56 -0.02 9.87 -12.89
N ASP A 57 0.54 8.80 -13.48
CA ASP A 57 1.11 8.91 -14.82
C ASP A 57 1.01 7.64 -15.68
N ARG A 58 0.88 7.84 -16.99
CA ARG A 58 0.67 6.83 -18.06
C ARG A 58 1.91 5.98 -18.36
N THR A 59 3.02 6.26 -17.69
CA THR A 59 4.34 5.62 -17.88
C THR A 59 4.54 4.37 -17.01
N ALA A 60 3.67 4.13 -16.03
CA ALA A 60 3.69 2.90 -15.25
C ALA A 60 3.43 1.68 -16.15
N SER A 61 4.19 0.59 -15.94
CA SER A 61 3.97 -0.64 -16.70
C SER A 61 2.51 -1.06 -16.62
N LYS A 62 1.90 -1.47 -17.75
CA LYS A 62 0.48 -1.88 -17.82
C LYS A 62 0.10 -2.91 -16.73
N ASN A 63 1.06 -3.71 -16.29
CA ASN A 63 0.90 -4.73 -15.26
C ASN A 63 0.77 -4.18 -13.83
N ALA A 64 1.37 -3.02 -13.54
CA ALA A 64 1.23 -2.32 -12.25
C ALA A 64 -0.07 -1.50 -12.19
N VAL A 65 -0.50 -0.94 -13.33
CA VAL A 65 -1.70 -0.10 -13.45
C VAL A 65 -2.96 -0.78 -12.92
N ARG A 66 -3.15 -2.08 -13.18
CA ARG A 66 -4.34 -2.82 -12.71
C ARG A 66 -4.45 -2.98 -11.19
N TRP A 67 -3.35 -2.80 -10.45
CA TRP A 67 -3.31 -2.98 -9.00
C TRP A 67 -3.26 -1.66 -8.24
N ALA A 68 -2.99 -0.57 -8.95
CA ALA A 68 -2.91 0.75 -8.38
C ALA A 68 -4.32 1.32 -8.11
N PRO A 69 -4.52 1.97 -6.96
CA PRO A 69 -5.81 2.57 -6.62
C PRO A 69 -6.10 3.84 -7.43
N HIS A 70 -7.40 4.14 -7.59
CA HIS A 70 -7.85 5.42 -8.12
C HIS A 70 -7.83 6.48 -7.01
N ALA A 71 -7.12 7.60 -7.22
CA ALA A 71 -6.96 8.66 -6.23
C ALA A 71 -8.29 9.25 -5.75
N ASN A 72 -9.23 9.53 -6.68
CA ASN A 72 -10.45 10.29 -6.41
C ASN A 72 -11.52 9.54 -5.56
N ARG A 73 -11.21 8.36 -5.00
CA ARG A 73 -12.14 7.57 -4.17
C ARG A 73 -11.84 7.64 -2.68
N TRP A 74 -10.72 8.24 -2.28
CA TRP A 74 -10.21 8.17 -0.91
C TRP A 74 -9.87 9.57 -0.41
N THR A 75 -10.01 9.76 0.90
CA THR A 75 -9.48 10.94 1.61
C THR A 75 -7.95 10.93 1.60
N GLY A 76 -7.34 9.75 1.72
CA GLY A 76 -5.90 9.58 1.61
C GLY A 76 -5.52 8.13 1.31
N ILE A 77 -4.30 7.94 0.82
CA ILE A 77 -3.77 6.64 0.45
C ILE A 77 -2.42 6.43 1.13
N VAL A 78 -2.25 5.28 1.77
CA VAL A 78 -0.98 4.82 2.33
C VAL A 78 -0.39 3.81 1.36
N HIS A 79 0.84 4.03 0.91
CA HIS A 79 1.47 3.18 -0.09
C HIS A 79 2.96 2.98 0.12
N GLY A 80 3.56 2.08 -0.67
CA GLY A 80 4.99 1.88 -0.76
C GLY A 80 5.44 1.93 -2.21
N HIS A 81 6.20 0.90 -2.60
CA HIS A 81 6.57 0.54 -3.98
C HIS A 81 7.53 1.47 -4.73
N THR A 82 7.54 2.78 -4.46
CA THR A 82 8.28 3.75 -5.28
C THR A 82 9.78 3.75 -5.05
N HIS A 83 10.26 3.23 -3.91
CA HIS A 83 11.67 3.33 -3.48
C HIS A 83 12.23 4.77 -3.56
N SER A 84 11.38 5.76 -3.28
CA SER A 84 11.68 7.17 -3.47
C SER A 84 11.18 7.99 -2.29
N SER A 85 11.96 8.99 -1.89
CA SER A 85 11.58 9.99 -0.88
C SER A 85 10.70 11.11 -1.44
N VAL A 86 10.44 11.12 -2.75
CA VAL A 86 9.62 12.14 -3.40
C VAL A 86 8.14 11.87 -3.12
N THR A 87 7.50 12.82 -2.44
CA THR A 87 6.04 12.82 -2.25
C THR A 87 5.35 12.95 -3.61
N LEU A 88 4.45 12.02 -3.90
CA LEU A 88 3.71 12.00 -5.16
C LEU A 88 2.58 13.04 -5.17
N MET A 89 1.76 13.07 -4.13
CA MET A 89 0.69 14.05 -3.96
C MET A 89 0.32 14.23 -2.48
N PRO A 90 -0.29 15.37 -2.08
CA PRO A 90 -0.83 15.56 -0.73
C PRO A 90 -1.84 14.47 -0.37
N GLY A 91 -1.85 14.03 0.90
CA GLY A 91 -2.73 12.95 1.38
C GLY A 91 -2.35 11.55 0.91
N HIS A 92 -1.29 11.40 0.11
CA HIS A 92 -0.75 10.12 -0.33
C HIS A 92 0.61 9.87 0.33
N VAL A 93 0.60 9.02 1.35
CA VAL A 93 1.72 8.80 2.24
C VAL A 93 2.50 7.57 1.78
N ASN A 94 3.71 7.79 1.28
CA ASN A 94 4.66 6.72 1.03
C ASN A 94 5.25 6.26 2.37
N VAL A 95 5.17 4.98 2.71
CA VAL A 95 5.72 4.38 3.94
C VAL A 95 6.93 3.49 3.67
N ALA A 96 7.44 3.48 2.43
CA ALA A 96 8.71 2.84 2.12
C ALA A 96 9.83 3.46 2.99
N PRO A 97 10.75 2.66 3.57
CA PRO A 97 11.81 3.18 4.44
C PRO A 97 12.63 4.30 3.78
N GLU A 98 12.84 4.24 2.46
CA GLU A 98 13.56 5.26 1.69
C GLU A 98 12.91 6.66 1.76
N ALA A 99 11.61 6.74 2.07
CA ALA A 99 10.92 8.01 2.29
C ALA A 99 11.07 8.56 3.71
N HIS A 100 11.65 7.79 4.64
CA HIS A 100 11.72 8.08 6.07
C HIS A 100 13.10 7.77 6.65
N ASP A 101 14.17 8.13 5.93
CA ASP A 101 15.56 7.92 6.38
C ASP A 101 15.87 6.48 6.82
N LEU A 102 15.30 5.52 6.08
CA LEU A 102 15.39 4.08 6.32
C LEU A 102 14.77 3.62 7.66
N GLN A 103 13.87 4.42 8.22
CA GLN A 103 13.11 4.10 9.42
C GLN A 103 11.70 3.60 9.10
N ILE A 104 11.18 2.76 9.98
CA ILE A 104 9.76 2.39 9.98
C ILE A 104 8.98 3.51 10.67
N ILE A 105 7.90 3.98 10.05
CA ILE A 105 7.04 4.98 10.68
C ILE A 105 6.08 4.34 11.67
N HIS A 106 5.85 5.02 12.79
CA HIS A 106 4.83 4.63 13.75
C HIS A 106 3.44 5.12 13.30
N SER A 107 2.39 4.38 13.66
CA SER A 107 1.02 4.70 13.24
C SER A 107 0.51 6.04 13.75
N SER A 108 1.07 6.57 14.84
CA SER A 108 0.73 7.91 15.33
C SER A 108 1.12 8.99 14.33
N THR A 109 2.27 8.86 13.68
CA THR A 109 2.76 9.82 12.68
C THR A 109 1.99 9.71 11.36
N LEU A 110 1.47 8.52 11.05
CA LEU A 110 0.73 8.28 9.82
C LEU A 110 -0.51 9.17 9.70
N TRP A 111 -1.25 9.37 10.79
CA TRP A 111 -2.49 10.16 10.76
C TRP A 111 -2.22 11.63 10.51
N ASP A 112 -1.17 12.18 11.12
CA ASP A 112 -0.74 13.56 10.89
C ASP A 112 -0.33 13.79 9.42
N LEU A 113 0.30 12.80 8.78
CA LEU A 113 0.66 12.86 7.37
C LEU A 113 -0.56 12.74 6.44
N LEU A 114 -1.52 11.90 6.81
CA LEU A 114 -2.76 11.69 6.04
C LEU A 114 -3.73 12.87 6.12
N ASP A 115 -3.63 13.70 7.16
CA ASP A 115 -4.52 14.84 7.40
C ASP A 115 -3.97 16.18 6.87
N GLN A 116 -2.81 16.19 6.21
CA GLN A 116 -2.25 17.38 5.52
C GLN A 116 -2.96 17.74 4.20
N VAL A 117 -4.24 17.35 4.04
CA VAL A 117 -5.05 17.54 2.81
C VAL A 117 -6.02 18.69 2.96
#